data_AF-A0A9W7YLZ6-F1
#
_entry.id   AF-A0A9W7YLZ6-F1
#
_cell.length_a   1.000
_cell.length_b   1.000
_cell.length_c   1.000
_cell.angle_alpha   90.00
_cell.angle_beta   90.00
_cell.angle_gamma   90.00
#
_symmetry.space_group_name_H-M   'P 1'
#
loop_
_entity.id
_entity.type
_entity.pdbx_description
1 polymer ?
#
loop_
_entity_poly.entity_id
_entity_poly.type
_entity_poly.pdbx_seq_one_letter_code
_entity_poly.pdbx_strand_id
1 'polypeptide(L)'
;MLRVVTKRPVAKLFSRHIKIDTQKKMLEEGAVDVAVGTPNRVLRLLRDGDLKVNRLKLVAIDCWQDEKMRVVVDMDDTRSDLFAIWRDVLLPASKSPDYNFKLRLM
;
A
#
# COMPACT_ATOMS: atom_id res chain seq x y z
N MET A 1 22.66 16.14 -2.06
CA MET A 1 22.71 15.46 -0.75
C MET A 1 21.35 14.79 -0.53
N LEU A 2 21.29 13.45 -0.45
CA LEU A 2 20.03 12.74 -0.18
C LEU A 2 19.62 12.98 1.27
N ARG A 3 18.46 13.63 1.48
CA ARG A 3 17.90 13.85 2.82
C ARG A 3 17.25 12.55 3.29
N VAL A 4 17.68 12.04 4.43
CA VAL A 4 17.02 10.88 5.07
C VAL A 4 15.58 11.28 5.43
N VAL A 5 14.61 10.62 4.80
CA VAL A 5 13.17 10.92 5.00
C VAL A 5 12.63 10.22 6.24
N THR A 6 13.14 9.02 6.58
CA THR A 6 12.78 8.28 7.79
C THR A 6 13.90 7.33 8.24
N LYS A 7 13.95 7.03 9.53
CA LYS A 7 14.80 5.98 10.14
C LYS A 7 14.05 4.66 10.38
N ARG A 8 12.74 4.61 10.11
CA ARG A 8 11.92 3.41 10.31
C ARG A 8 12.14 2.42 9.18
N PRO A 9 12.09 1.10 9.46
CA PRO A 9 12.20 0.09 8.41
C PRO A 9 11.02 0.17 7.44
N VAL A 10 11.27 -0.20 6.18
CA VAL A 10 10.21 -0.32 5.16
C VAL A 10 9.37 -1.55 5.45
N ALA A 11 8.07 -1.37 5.61
CA ALA A 11 7.13 -2.48 5.77
C ALA A 11 6.94 -3.24 4.46
N LYS A 12 7.34 -4.50 4.43
CA LYS A 12 7.17 -5.40 3.28
C LYS A 12 5.86 -6.16 3.42
N LEU A 13 4.82 -5.67 2.74
CA LEU A 13 3.46 -6.19 2.77
C LEU A 13 3.19 -7.10 1.56
N PHE A 14 4.03 -8.11 1.33
CA PHE A 14 3.86 -9.10 0.26
C PHE A 14 4.31 -10.50 0.74
N SER A 15 3.87 -11.55 0.04
CA SER A 15 3.92 -12.94 0.56
C SER A 15 5.23 -13.71 0.36
N ARG A 16 6.34 -13.07 -0.04
CA ARG A 16 7.51 -13.84 -0.52
C ARG A 16 8.05 -14.82 0.52
N HIS A 17 8.10 -14.48 1.81
CA HIS A 17 8.36 -15.43 2.92
C HIS A 17 7.78 -14.94 4.26
N ILE A 18 6.84 -13.99 4.23
CA ILE A 18 6.32 -13.33 5.44
C ILE A 18 4.84 -13.68 5.60
N LYS A 19 4.53 -14.39 6.68
CA LYS A 19 3.15 -14.71 7.08
C LYS A 19 2.39 -13.42 7.37
N ILE A 20 1.08 -13.43 7.09
CA ILE A 20 0.26 -12.24 7.33
C ILE A 20 0.27 -11.83 8.80
N ASP A 21 0.22 -12.79 9.74
CA ASP A 21 0.23 -12.50 11.17
C ASP A 21 1.52 -11.81 11.64
N THR A 22 2.65 -12.10 11.00
CA THR A 22 3.91 -11.38 11.25
C THR A 22 3.81 -9.92 10.81
N GLN A 23 3.12 -9.63 9.71
CA GLN A 23 2.89 -8.25 9.27
C GLN A 23 1.90 -7.53 10.19
N LYS A 24 0.83 -8.20 10.64
CA LYS A 24 -0.11 -7.65 11.61
C LYS A 24 0.60 -7.24 12.89
N LYS A 25 1.40 -8.15 13.47
CA LYS A 25 2.21 -7.87 14.66
C LYS A 25 3.16 -6.68 14.46
N MET A 26 3.85 -6.62 13.31
CA MET A 26 4.74 -5.49 12.99
C MET A 26 3.97 -4.16 12.88
N LEU A 27 2.76 -4.16 12.31
CA LEU A 27 1.92 -2.96 12.17
C LEU A 27 1.30 -2.53 13.50
N GLU A 28 1.08 -3.48 14.42
CA GLU A 28 0.57 -3.22 15.76
C GLU A 28 1.66 -2.63 16.68
N GLU A 29 2.88 -3.17 16.64
CA GLU A 29 3.99 -2.78 17.50
C GLU A 29 4.54 -1.37 17.22
N GLY A 30 4.33 -0.83 16.02
CA GLY A 30 4.93 0.45 15.65
C GLY A 30 4.35 1.13 14.41
N ALA A 31 4.61 2.43 14.33
CA ALA A 31 4.26 3.21 13.15
C ALA A 31 5.13 2.83 11.95
N VAL A 32 4.55 2.83 10.76
CA VAL A 32 5.25 2.60 9.48
C VAL A 32 5.19 3.88 8.66
N ASP A 33 6.35 4.36 8.21
CA ASP A 33 6.43 5.55 7.35
C ASP A 33 6.35 5.19 5.86
N VAL A 34 6.87 4.02 5.48
CA VAL A 34 6.87 3.52 4.10
C VAL A 34 6.49 2.04 4.10
N ALA A 35 5.48 1.70 3.31
CA ALA A 35 5.06 0.32 3.07
C ALA A 35 5.07 0.04 1.57
N VAL A 36 5.50 -1.17 1.20
CA VAL A 36 5.46 -1.67 -0.18
C VAL A 36 4.81 -3.05 -0.14
N GLY A 37 3.83 -3.29 -1.00
CA GLY A 37 3.07 -4.53 -0.98
C GLY A 37 2.38 -4.83 -2.29
N THR A 38 1.93 -6.08 -2.44
CA THR A 38 1.02 -6.45 -3.53
C THR A 38 -0.40 -6.02 -3.18
N PRO A 39 -1.25 -5.67 -4.16
CA PRO A 39 -2.62 -5.23 -3.89
C PRO A 39 -3.40 -6.19 -2.99
N ASN A 40 -3.30 -7.49 -3.24
CA ASN A 40 -3.94 -8.52 -2.41
C ASN A 40 -3.60 -8.42 -0.92
N ARG A 41 -2.32 -8.30 -0.59
CA ARG A 41 -1.89 -8.28 0.81
C ARG A 41 -2.21 -6.95 1.48
N VAL A 42 -2.03 -5.84 0.76
CA VAL A 42 -2.38 -4.50 1.25
C VAL A 42 -3.88 -4.42 1.54
N LEU A 43 -4.73 -4.88 0.61
CA LEU A 43 -6.18 -4.90 0.78
C LEU A 43 -6.59 -5.72 1.99
N ARG A 44 -6.01 -6.91 2.17
CA ARG A 44 -6.32 -7.76 3.33
C ARG A 44 -6.01 -7.06 4.66
N LEU A 45 -4.82 -6.45 4.78
CA LEU A 45 -4.42 -5.74 5.99
C LEU A 45 -5.26 -4.48 6.24
N LEU A 46 -5.72 -3.79 5.18
CA LEU A 46 -6.64 -2.65 5.30
C LEU A 46 -8.02 -3.12 5.80
N ARG A 47 -8.56 -4.21 5.25
CA ARG A 47 -9.87 -4.77 5.62
C ARG A 47 -9.89 -5.31 7.05
N ASP A 48 -8.80 -5.94 7.46
CA ASP A 48 -8.67 -6.48 8.82
C ASP A 48 -8.39 -5.36 9.86
N GLY A 49 -8.13 -4.12 9.41
CA GLY A 49 -7.89 -2.96 10.29
C GLY A 49 -6.45 -2.84 10.81
N ASP A 50 -5.57 -3.75 10.42
CA ASP A 50 -4.16 -3.79 10.81
C ASP A 50 -3.35 -2.66 10.16
N LEU A 51 -3.65 -2.34 8.89
CA LEU A 51 -3.03 -1.22 8.17
C LEU A 51 -3.95 0.02 8.21
N LYS A 52 -3.41 1.14 8.70
CA LYS A 52 -4.15 2.41 8.81
C LYS A 52 -3.61 3.44 7.82
N VAL A 53 -4.51 4.14 7.13
CA VAL A 53 -4.16 5.17 6.14
C VAL A 53 -4.31 6.60 6.67
N ASN A 54 -4.56 6.76 7.97
CA ASN A 54 -4.88 8.05 8.59
C ASN A 54 -3.84 9.15 8.50
N ARG A 55 -2.61 8.79 8.15
CA ARG A 55 -1.50 9.72 7.95
C ARG A 55 -0.88 9.59 6.56
N LEU A 56 -1.57 8.91 5.63
CA LEU A 56 -1.09 8.67 4.29
C LEU A 56 -0.90 10.01 3.55
N LYS A 57 0.28 10.18 2.94
CA LYS A 57 0.64 11.38 2.17
C LYS A 57 0.90 11.10 0.69
N LEU A 58 1.24 9.86 0.36
CA LEU A 58 1.57 9.44 -0.99
C LEU A 58 1.18 7.99 -1.20
N VAL A 59 0.51 7.72 -2.31
CA VAL A 59 0.35 6.39 -2.89
C VAL A 59 1.11 6.41 -4.21
N ALA A 60 2.06 5.49 -4.36
CA ALA A 60 2.75 5.23 -5.61
C ALA A 60 2.29 3.87 -6.14
N ILE A 61 1.84 3.83 -7.38
CA ILE A 61 1.47 2.61 -8.09
C ILE A 61 2.55 2.37 -9.13
N ASP A 62 3.22 1.23 -9.03
CA ASP A 62 4.26 0.80 -9.96
C ASP A 62 3.61 0.35 -11.29
N CYS A 63 3.86 1.12 -12.34
CA CYS A 63 3.41 0.85 -13.70
C CYS A 63 4.54 0.32 -14.59
N TRP A 64 5.61 -0.23 -13.99
CA TRP A 64 6.62 -0.96 -14.73
C TRP A 64 6.02 -2.21 -15.39
N GLN A 65 6.39 -2.44 -16.66
CA GLN A 65 5.91 -3.57 -17.44
C GLN A 65 6.72 -4.83 -17.12
N ASP A 66 6.02 -5.95 -16.90
CA ASP A 66 6.66 -7.26 -16.86
C ASP A 66 7.04 -7.75 -18.27
N GLU A 67 7.65 -8.94 -18.36
CA GLU A 67 8.05 -9.57 -19.63
C GLU A 67 6.88 -9.81 -20.60
N LYS A 68 5.64 -9.77 -20.10
CA LYS A 68 4.41 -9.93 -20.88
C LYS A 68 3.72 -8.60 -21.17
N MET A 69 4.41 -7.48 -20.97
CA MET A 69 3.89 -6.12 -21.20
C MET A 69 2.70 -5.75 -20.31
N ARG A 70 2.60 -6.35 -19.12
CA ARG A 70 1.51 -6.08 -18.16
C ARG A 70 2.00 -5.17 -17.05
N VAL A 71 1.12 -4.30 -16.56
CA VAL A 71 1.34 -3.46 -15.38
C VAL A 71 0.44 -3.89 -14.23
N VAL A 72 0.74 -3.47 -13.00
CA VAL A 72 -0.03 -3.87 -11.80
C VAL A 72 -1.52 -3.48 -11.88
N VAL A 73 -1.84 -2.46 -12.68
CA VAL A 73 -3.21 -1.96 -12.87
C VAL A 73 -4.06 -2.89 -13.75
N ASP A 74 -3.44 -3.58 -14.71
CA ASP A 74 -4.15 -4.32 -15.76
C ASP A 74 -4.09 -5.85 -15.59
N MET A 75 -3.22 -6.35 -14.71
CA MET A 75 -3.09 -7.78 -14.45
C MET A 75 -4.28 -8.31 -13.65
N ASP A 76 -4.89 -9.41 -14.09
CA ASP A 76 -6.14 -9.95 -13.52
C ASP A 76 -6.08 -10.19 -12.01
N ASP A 77 -4.95 -10.71 -11.52
CA ASP A 77 -4.75 -11.04 -10.10
C ASP A 77 -4.59 -9.81 -9.19
N THR A 78 -4.23 -8.65 -9.74
CA THR A 78 -3.93 -7.44 -8.96
C THR A 78 -4.94 -6.33 -9.17
N ARG A 79 -5.57 -6.29 -10.35
CA ARG A 79 -6.53 -5.27 -10.75
C ARG A 79 -7.70 -5.18 -9.78
N SER A 80 -8.39 -6.30 -9.55
CA SER A 80 -9.59 -6.33 -8.68
C SER A 80 -9.30 -5.80 -7.27
N ASP A 81 -8.20 -6.24 -6.68
CA ASP A 81 -7.79 -5.82 -5.34
C ASP A 81 -7.32 -4.36 -5.31
N LEU A 82 -6.60 -3.88 -6.33
CA LEU A 82 -6.19 -2.48 -6.43
C LEU A 82 -7.40 -1.55 -6.57
N PHE A 83 -8.38 -1.92 -7.40
CA PHE A 83 -9.63 -1.17 -7.54
C PHE A 83 -10.46 -1.18 -6.25
N ALA A 84 -10.45 -2.29 -5.50
CA ALA A 84 -11.09 -2.34 -4.19
C ALA A 84 -10.40 -1.39 -3.17
N ILE A 85 -9.06 -1.37 -3.13
CA ILE A 85 -8.32 -0.39 -2.30
C ILE A 85 -8.72 1.04 -2.69
N TRP A 86 -8.77 1.34 -3.98
CA TRP A 86 -9.17 2.66 -4.46
C TRP A 86 -10.59 3.02 -4.02
N ARG A 87 -11.57 2.18 -4.35
CA ARG A 87 -13.00 2.43 -4.13
C ARG A 87 -13.37 2.46 -2.64
N ASP A 88 -12.83 1.52 -1.86
CA ASP A 88 -13.29 1.27 -0.49
C ASP A 88 -12.48 2.07 0.55
N VAL A 89 -11.25 2.48 0.21
CA VAL A 89 -10.33 3.12 1.16
C VAL A 89 -9.87 4.51 0.69
N LEU A 90 -9.24 4.59 -0.48
CA LEU A 90 -8.57 5.83 -0.90
C LEU A 90 -9.55 6.92 -1.35
N LEU A 91 -10.57 6.57 -2.14
CA LEU A 91 -11.57 7.51 -2.62
C LEU A 91 -12.42 8.09 -1.46
N PRO A 92 -12.93 7.29 -0.51
CA PRO A 92 -13.58 7.84 0.68
C PRO A 92 -12.63 8.73 1.50
N ALA A 93 -11.38 8.29 1.71
CA ALA A 93 -10.41 9.09 2.44
C ALA A 93 -10.15 10.44 1.77
N SER A 94 -10.06 10.51 0.43
CA SER A 94 -9.82 11.77 -0.30
C SER A 94 -10.93 12.81 -0.17
N LYS A 95 -12.12 12.42 0.27
CA LYS A 95 -13.25 13.35 0.49
C LYS A 95 -13.17 14.02 1.85
N SER A 96 -12.34 13.53 2.77
CA SER A 96 -12.12 14.16 4.06
C SER A 96 -11.12 15.31 3.93
N PRO A 97 -11.44 16.52 4.43
CA PRO A 97 -10.53 17.67 4.37
C PRO A 97 -9.22 17.43 5.15
N ASP A 98 -9.22 16.51 6.12
CA ASP A 98 -8.03 16.15 6.90
C ASP A 98 -7.06 15.23 6.14
N TYR A 99 -7.52 14.64 5.02
CA TYR A 99 -6.77 13.68 4.23
C TYR A 99 -6.33 14.30 2.90
N ASN A 100 -5.08 14.76 2.88
CA ASN A 100 -4.42 15.20 1.66
C ASN A 100 -3.27 14.25 1.32
N PHE A 101 -3.57 13.21 0.53
CA PHE A 101 -2.57 12.32 -0.06
C PHE A 101 -2.50 12.55 -1.56
N LYS A 102 -1.31 12.36 -2.13
CA LYS A 102 -1.10 12.38 -3.58
C LYS A 102 -1.10 10.96 -4.12
N LEU A 103 -1.69 10.77 -5.30
CA LEU A 103 -1.52 9.56 -6.09
C LEU A 103 -0.47 9.82 -7.18
N ARG A 104 0.44 8.87 -7.38
CA ARG A 104 1.43 8.87 -8.45
C ARG A 104 1.45 7.49 -9.10
N LEU A 105 1.44 7.48 -10.42
CA LEU A 105 1.82 6.33 -11.22
C LEU A 105 3.31 6.50 -11.51
N MET A 106 4.10 5.45 -11.29
CA MET A 106 5.55 5.46 -11.44
C MET A 106 6.02 4.46 -12.49
#